data_AF-A0AAD0QUC1-F1
#
_entry.id   AF-A0AAD0QUC1-F1
#
_cell.length_a   1.000
_cell.length_b   1.000
_cell.length_c   1.000
_cell.angle_alpha   90.00
_cell.angle_beta   90.00
_cell.angle_gamma   90.00
#
_symmetry.space_group_name_H-M   'P 1'
#
loop_
_entity.id
_entity.type
_entity.pdbx_description
1 polymer ?
#
loop_
_entity_poly.entity_id
_entity_poly.type
_entity_poly.pdbx_seq_one_letter_code
_entity_poly.pdbx_strand_id
1 'polypeptide(L)'
;MSTPPPLRQPCPPGACDCGRENLAESPPAAQRILLLTRQEEKRLIERLENLKDLEDLRRLQARMFENLGIRVHIEPGFNEVRTMRGIVIELDAQIGLCRKTRQSIPAAIRRGLERNPQVAFRLLDAHDLLRDA
;
A
#
# COMPACT_ATOMS: atom_id res chain seq x y z
N MET A 1 0.79 21.16 -26.41
CA MET A 1 0.74 21.74 -25.06
C MET A 1 0.46 20.61 -24.09
N SER A 2 1.48 20.06 -23.44
CA SER A 2 1.29 18.94 -22.50
C SER A 2 0.84 19.48 -21.16
N THR A 3 -0.43 19.28 -20.81
CA THR A 3 -0.93 19.56 -19.46
C THR A 3 -0.13 18.72 -18.46
N PRO A 4 0.54 19.32 -17.47
CA PRO A 4 1.25 18.55 -16.47
C PRO A 4 0.24 17.64 -15.75
N PRO A 5 0.61 16.38 -15.46
CA PRO A 5 -0.29 15.46 -14.78
C PRO A 5 -0.76 16.08 -13.45
N PRO A 6 -2.03 15.90 -13.07
CA PRO A 6 -2.57 16.51 -11.87
C PRO A 6 -1.79 16.03 -10.65
N LEU A 7 -0.98 16.93 -10.09
CA LEU A 7 -0.25 16.65 -8.87
C LEU A 7 -1.20 16.79 -7.69
N ARG A 8 -0.99 15.92 -6.70
CA ARG A 8 -1.66 15.93 -5.41
C ARG A 8 -1.65 17.34 -4.81
N GLN A 9 -2.77 17.79 -4.26
CA GLN A 9 -2.81 19.06 -3.52
C GLN A 9 -2.00 18.96 -2.21
N PRO A 10 -1.41 20.08 -1.74
CA PRO A 10 -0.70 20.09 -0.46
C PRO A 10 -1.61 19.61 0.68
N CYS A 11 -1.01 18.98 1.68
CA CYS A 11 -1.76 18.54 2.86
C CYS A 11 -2.18 19.78 3.67
N PRO A 12 -3.40 19.79 4.24
CA PRO A 12 -3.80 20.87 5.12
C PRO A 12 -2.83 20.98 6.32
N PRO A 13 -2.59 22.20 6.84
CA PRO A 13 -1.68 22.41 7.96
C PRO A 13 -2.12 21.59 9.18
N GLY A 14 -1.20 20.85 9.80
CA GLY A 14 -1.46 19.98 10.95
C GLY A 14 -2.13 18.63 10.62
N ALA A 15 -2.57 18.40 9.38
CA ALA A 15 -3.25 17.14 9.01
C ALA A 15 -2.28 16.03 8.59
N CYS A 16 -1.05 16.36 8.19
CA CYS A 16 -0.07 15.35 7.84
C CYS A 16 1.39 15.80 8.05
N ASP A 17 2.18 14.86 8.54
CA ASP A 17 3.63 14.87 8.75
C ASP A 17 4.41 14.31 7.54
N CYS A 18 3.84 14.32 6.34
CA CYS A 18 4.43 13.62 5.19
C CYS A 18 5.70 14.28 4.65
N GLY A 19 6.08 15.47 5.12
CA GLY A 19 7.28 16.18 4.65
C GLY A 19 7.25 16.44 3.14
N ARG A 20 6.07 16.83 2.60
CA ARG A 20 5.89 17.05 1.16
C ARG A 20 6.89 18.08 0.63
N GLU A 21 7.20 19.10 1.43
CA GLU A 21 8.20 20.13 1.08
C GLU A 21 9.57 19.53 0.72
N ASN A 22 9.99 18.48 1.42
CA ASN A 22 11.26 17.79 1.19
C ASN A 22 11.29 17.01 -0.15
N LEU A 23 10.13 16.77 -0.78
CA LEU A 23 10.08 16.10 -2.09
C LEU A 23 10.62 16.98 -3.21
N ALA A 24 10.59 18.30 -3.06
CA ALA A 24 11.09 19.22 -4.08
C ALA A 24 12.58 19.00 -4.35
N GLU A 25 13.33 18.65 -3.31
CA GLU A 25 14.77 18.36 -3.36
C GLU A 25 15.07 16.86 -3.47
N SER A 26 14.04 16.01 -3.44
CA SER A 26 14.19 14.56 -3.52
C SER A 26 14.32 14.06 -4.96
N PRO A 27 14.91 12.88 -5.19
CA PRO A 27 15.02 12.28 -6.52
C PRO A 27 13.65 12.11 -7.21
N PRO A 28 13.59 12.11 -8.56
CA PRO A 28 12.35 11.97 -9.31
C PRO A 28 11.52 10.72 -8.93
N ALA A 29 12.20 9.64 -8.51
CA ALA A 29 11.55 8.44 -8.01
C ALA A 29 10.70 8.69 -6.75
N ALA A 30 11.21 9.51 -5.82
CA ALA A 30 10.48 9.92 -4.63
C ALA A 30 9.33 10.88 -4.96
N GLN A 31 9.50 11.74 -5.98
CA GLN A 31 8.47 12.69 -6.43
C GLN A 31 7.24 11.99 -7.03
N ARG A 32 7.35 10.73 -7.47
CA ARG A 32 6.22 9.95 -7.99
C ARG A 32 5.03 9.86 -7.05
N ILE A 33 5.27 9.91 -5.73
CA ILE A 33 4.20 9.92 -4.72
C ILE A 33 3.26 11.14 -4.86
N LEU A 34 3.71 12.22 -5.50
CA LEU A 34 2.91 13.40 -5.80
C LEU A 34 1.82 13.11 -6.85
N LEU A 35 1.92 12.01 -7.60
CA LEU A 35 0.88 11.57 -8.53
C LEU A 35 -0.30 10.90 -7.81
N LEU A 36 -0.18 10.55 -6.54
CA LEU A 36 -1.26 9.98 -5.73
C LEU A 36 -2.27 11.06 -5.35
N THR A 37 -3.13 11.43 -6.30
CA THR A 37 -4.24 12.34 -6.04
C THR A 37 -5.29 11.70 -5.14
N ARG A 38 -6.23 12.49 -4.62
CA ARG A 38 -7.35 11.97 -3.81
C ARG A 38 -8.21 10.95 -4.59
N GLN A 39 -8.35 11.14 -5.91
CA GLN A 39 -9.09 10.22 -6.76
C GLN A 39 -8.33 8.91 -6.95
N GLU A 40 -7.02 8.98 -7.20
CA GLU A 40 -6.17 7.80 -7.31
C GLU A 40 -6.07 7.03 -5.99
N GLU A 41 -5.98 7.72 -4.84
CA GLU A 41 -6.04 7.10 -3.52
C GLU A 41 -7.36 6.31 -3.35
N LYS A 42 -8.50 6.92 -3.70
CA LYS A 42 -9.80 6.24 -3.60
C LYS A 42 -9.88 5.02 -4.51
N ARG A 43 -9.44 5.14 -5.77
CA ARG A 43 -9.37 4.02 -6.72
C ARG A 43 -8.46 2.89 -6.23
N LEU A 44 -7.31 3.24 -5.65
CA LEU A 44 -6.37 2.29 -5.08
C LEU A 44 -7.01 1.51 -3.92
N ILE A 45 -7.67 2.22 -2.99
CA ILE A 45 -8.38 1.61 -1.86
C ILE A 45 -9.48 0.66 -2.36
N GLU A 46 -10.34 1.13 -3.25
CA GLU A 46 -11.41 0.29 -3.83
C GLU A 46 -10.85 -0.95 -4.54
N ARG A 47 -9.71 -0.82 -5.22
CA ARG A 47 -9.05 -1.95 -5.89
C ARG A 47 -8.47 -2.95 -4.89
N LEU A 48 -7.86 -2.48 -3.80
CA LEU A 48 -7.33 -3.31 -2.70
C LEU A 48 -8.46 -3.97 -1.90
N GLU A 49 -9.63 -3.34 -1.78
CA GLU A 49 -10.81 -3.96 -1.16
C GLU A 49 -11.46 -5.05 -2.05
N ASN A 50 -11.21 -5.02 -3.36
CA ASN A 50 -11.70 -6.00 -4.35
C ASN A 50 -10.57 -6.88 -4.91
N LEU A 51 -9.72 -7.40 -4.02
CA LEU A 51 -8.69 -8.38 -4.37
C LEU A 51 -9.34 -9.68 -4.85
N LYS A 52 -8.86 -10.23 -5.97
CA LYS A 52 -9.39 -11.49 -6.51
C LYS A 52 -8.62 -12.71 -6.05
N ASP A 53 -7.30 -12.62 -6.10
CA ASP A 53 -6.39 -13.72 -5.82
C ASP A 53 -5.04 -13.18 -5.28
N LEU A 54 -4.15 -14.10 -4.89
CA LEU A 54 -2.82 -13.76 -4.40
C LEU A 54 -1.93 -13.12 -5.48
N GLU A 55 -2.10 -13.48 -6.75
CA GLU A 55 -1.34 -12.83 -7.83
C GLU A 55 -1.77 -11.38 -8.02
N ASP A 56 -3.06 -11.09 -7.93
CA ASP A 56 -3.61 -9.73 -8.03
C ASP A 56 -3.04 -8.85 -6.92
N LEU A 57 -2.94 -9.38 -5.69
CA LEU A 57 -2.26 -8.69 -4.59
C LEU A 57 -0.80 -8.37 -4.93
N ARG A 58 -0.02 -9.36 -5.40
CA ARG A 58 1.38 -9.19 -5.79
C ARG A 58 1.56 -8.19 -6.92
N ARG A 59 0.68 -8.25 -7.94
CA ARG A 59 0.66 -7.29 -9.06
C ARG A 59 0.35 -5.88 -8.58
N LEU A 60 -0.56 -5.71 -7.64
CA LEU A 60 -0.89 -4.40 -7.06
C LEU A 60 0.29 -3.85 -6.23
N GLN A 61 0.95 -4.68 -5.41
CA GLN A 61 2.17 -4.28 -4.69
C GLN A 61 3.27 -3.81 -5.65
N ALA A 62 3.55 -4.57 -6.71
CA ALA A 62 4.54 -4.22 -7.72
C ALA A 62 4.19 -2.89 -8.41
N ARG A 63 2.93 -2.72 -8.84
CA ARG A 63 2.47 -1.48 -9.47
C ARG A 63 2.54 -0.28 -8.53
N MET A 64 2.24 -0.46 -7.24
CA MET A 64 2.38 0.61 -6.24
C MET A 64 3.84 1.03 -6.08
N PHE A 65 4.76 0.07 -6.06
CA PHE A 65 6.19 0.35 -6.00
C PHE A 65 6.69 1.04 -7.29
N GLU A 66 6.33 0.54 -8.46
CA GLU A 66 6.76 1.11 -9.74
C GLU A 66 6.20 2.53 -9.96
N ASN A 67 4.89 2.70 -9.74
CA ASN A 67 4.19 3.95 -10.02
C ASN A 67 4.40 5.01 -8.95
N LEU A 68 4.47 4.63 -7.66
CA LEU A 68 4.46 5.57 -6.52
C LEU A 68 5.70 5.43 -5.62
N GLY A 69 6.47 4.34 -5.75
CA GLY A 69 7.57 4.01 -4.84
C GLY A 69 7.14 3.34 -3.54
N ILE A 70 5.83 3.12 -3.33
CA ILE A 70 5.31 2.60 -2.06
C ILE A 70 5.59 1.11 -1.97
N ARG A 71 6.32 0.70 -0.93
CA ARG A 71 6.53 -0.70 -0.58
C ARG A 71 5.59 -1.09 0.54
N VAL A 72 4.87 -2.18 0.31
CA VAL A 72 3.93 -2.77 1.28
C VAL A 72 4.40 -4.17 1.58
N HIS A 73 4.75 -4.42 2.83
CA HIS A 73 5.12 -5.73 3.34
C HIS A 73 3.90 -6.39 3.95
N ILE A 74 3.66 -7.64 3.59
CA ILE A 74 2.52 -8.43 4.06
C ILE A 74 3.10 -9.77 4.49
N GLU A 75 3.05 -10.06 5.78
CA GLU A 75 3.65 -11.26 6.36
C GLU A 75 2.73 -11.88 7.41
N PRO A 76 2.73 -13.21 7.56
CA PRO A 76 2.11 -13.84 8.72
C PRO A 76 2.87 -13.50 10.00
N GLY A 77 2.12 -13.06 11.01
CA GLY A 77 2.60 -12.82 12.36
C GLY A 77 3.06 -14.13 13.02
N PHE A 78 4.14 -14.03 13.78
CA PHE A 78 4.88 -15.18 14.30
C PHE A 78 4.15 -15.99 15.38
N ASN A 79 3.20 -15.37 16.11
CA ASN A 79 2.74 -15.89 17.41
C ASN A 79 1.24 -16.14 17.57
N GLU A 80 0.39 -15.82 16.59
CA GLU A 80 -1.05 -15.99 16.76
C GLU A 80 -1.68 -16.68 15.55
N VAL A 81 -2.22 -17.87 15.82
CA VAL A 81 -3.34 -18.59 15.18
C VAL A 81 -3.59 -18.25 13.71
N ARG A 82 -3.54 -19.27 12.82
CA ARG A 82 -3.86 -19.28 11.37
C ARG A 82 -5.19 -18.58 11.00
N THR A 83 -5.27 -17.30 11.25
CA THR A 83 -6.47 -16.48 11.21
C THR A 83 -6.10 -15.13 10.60
N MET A 84 -7.09 -14.49 10.01
CA MET A 84 -6.95 -13.21 9.30
C MET A 84 -6.30 -12.12 10.17
N ARG A 85 -6.43 -12.20 11.50
CA ARG A 85 -5.86 -11.22 12.44
C ARG A 85 -4.36 -11.38 12.65
N GLY A 86 -3.80 -12.54 12.32
CA GLY A 86 -2.37 -12.79 12.40
C GLY A 86 -1.58 -12.15 11.26
N ILE A 87 -2.20 -11.62 10.20
CA ILE A 87 -1.46 -11.04 9.06
C ILE A 87 -1.01 -9.61 9.41
N VAL A 88 0.30 -9.42 9.45
CA VAL A 88 0.97 -8.13 9.65
C VAL A 88 1.10 -7.46 8.29
N ILE A 89 0.67 -6.20 8.20
CA ILE A 89 0.75 -5.39 6.98
C ILE A 89 1.43 -4.08 7.34
N GLU A 90 2.62 -3.88 6.80
CA GLU A 90 3.48 -2.73 7.08
C GLU A 90 3.84 -2.00 5.79
N LEU A 91 4.08 -0.69 5.90
CA LEU A 91 4.52 0.14 4.79
C LEU A 91 5.89 0.71 5.13
N ASP A 92 6.78 0.72 4.13
CA ASP A 92 8.08 1.36 4.30
C ASP A 92 7.92 2.86 4.54
N ALA A 93 8.76 3.39 5.43
CA ALA A 93 8.82 4.82 5.69
C ALA A 93 9.27 5.56 4.42
N GLN A 94 8.37 6.34 3.83
CA GLN A 94 8.63 7.14 2.65
C GLN A 94 8.17 8.60 2.86
N ILE A 95 9.02 9.53 2.45
CA ILE A 95 8.72 10.96 2.39
C ILE A 95 7.64 11.19 1.33
N GLY A 96 6.62 11.98 1.65
CA GLY A 96 5.47 12.25 0.80
C GLY A 96 4.28 11.34 0.99
N LEU A 97 4.46 10.20 1.67
CA LEU A 97 3.38 9.29 1.99
C LEU A 97 2.58 9.83 3.17
N CYS A 98 1.28 10.05 2.96
CA CYS A 98 0.45 10.63 4.01
C CYS A 98 0.09 9.66 5.10
N ARG A 99 -0.01 10.17 6.35
CA ARG A 99 -0.53 9.44 7.50
C ARG A 99 -1.86 8.75 7.20
N LYS A 100 -2.78 9.45 6.54
CA LYS A 100 -4.04 8.86 6.08
C LYS A 100 -3.81 7.67 5.16
N THR A 101 -3.01 7.84 4.11
CA THR A 101 -2.69 6.79 3.14
C THR A 101 -1.98 5.60 3.79
N ARG A 102 -1.04 5.85 4.72
CA ARG A 102 -0.33 4.84 5.53
C ARG A 102 -1.29 3.96 6.34
N GLN A 103 -2.44 4.49 6.74
CA GLN A 103 -3.46 3.75 7.48
C GLN A 103 -4.52 3.14 6.55
N SER A 104 -4.90 3.85 5.49
CA SER A 104 -5.92 3.40 4.54
C SER A 104 -5.48 2.19 3.72
N ILE A 105 -4.22 2.13 3.28
CA ILE A 105 -3.71 1.00 2.47
C ILE A 105 -3.79 -0.32 3.27
N PRO A 106 -3.22 -0.44 4.49
CA PRO A 106 -3.37 -1.65 5.30
C PRO A 106 -4.84 -2.00 5.57
N ALA A 107 -5.66 -1.00 5.89
CA ALA A 107 -7.08 -1.23 6.15
C ALA A 107 -7.81 -1.79 4.92
N ALA A 108 -7.52 -1.28 3.73
CA ALA A 108 -8.10 -1.76 2.47
C ALA A 108 -7.67 -3.19 2.15
N ILE A 109 -6.38 -3.50 2.34
CA ILE A 109 -5.85 -4.86 2.16
C ILE A 109 -6.53 -5.82 3.14
N ARG A 110 -6.63 -5.47 4.42
CA ARG A 110 -7.35 -6.29 5.42
C ARG A 110 -8.77 -6.57 4.99
N ARG A 111 -9.51 -5.56 4.54
CA ARG A 111 -10.88 -5.72 4.02
C ARG A 111 -10.94 -6.62 2.78
N GLY A 112 -9.99 -6.49 1.87
CA GLY A 112 -9.90 -7.34 0.68
C GLY A 112 -9.61 -8.81 1.03
N LEU A 113 -8.74 -9.04 2.01
CA LEU A 113 -8.47 -10.37 2.56
C LEU A 113 -9.71 -10.93 3.29
N GLU A 114 -10.38 -10.14 4.12
CA GLU A 114 -11.62 -10.54 4.81
C GLU A 114 -12.73 -10.92 3.82
N ARG A 115 -12.85 -10.21 2.70
CA ARG A 115 -13.78 -10.54 1.61
C ARG A 115 -13.40 -11.82 0.87
N ASN A 116 -12.11 -12.07 0.69
CA ASN A 116 -11.59 -13.22 -0.03
C ASN A 116 -10.62 -14.02 0.85
N PRO A 117 -11.14 -14.79 1.82
CA PRO A 117 -10.29 -15.51 2.78
C PRO A 117 -9.36 -16.52 2.09
N GLN A 118 -9.72 -17.00 0.90
CA GLN A 118 -8.85 -17.86 0.07
C GLN A 118 -7.49 -17.21 -0.24
N VAL A 119 -7.44 -15.89 -0.43
CA VAL A 119 -6.19 -15.14 -0.66
C VAL A 119 -5.31 -15.17 0.57
N ALA A 120 -5.91 -14.96 1.75
CA ALA A 120 -5.19 -15.02 3.01
C ALA A 120 -4.66 -16.44 3.28
N PHE A 121 -5.47 -17.48 3.05
CA PHE A 121 -4.99 -18.86 3.20
C PHE A 121 -3.82 -19.17 2.26
N ARG A 122 -3.90 -18.76 0.98
CA ARG A 122 -2.80 -18.89 0.01
C ARG A 122 -1.55 -18.12 0.43
N LEU A 123 -1.72 -16.93 1.03
CA LEU A 123 -0.61 -16.14 1.55
C LEU A 123 0.05 -16.85 2.73
N LEU A 124 -0.73 -17.35 3.70
CA LEU A 124 -0.20 -18.13 4.83
C LEU A 124 0.56 -19.37 4.33
N ASP A 125 -0.04 -20.14 3.43
CA ASP A 125 0.53 -21.36 2.85
C ASP A 125 1.83 -21.09 2.08
N ALA A 126 1.87 -20.03 1.26
CA ALA A 126 3.07 -19.64 0.52
C ALA A 126 4.24 -19.24 1.44
N HIS A 127 3.96 -18.63 2.59
CA HIS A 127 4.99 -18.26 3.56
C HIS A 127 5.39 -19.42 4.49
N ASP A 128 4.50 -20.39 4.75
CA ASP A 128 4.80 -21.63 5.49
C ASP A 128 5.86 -22.46 4.74
N LEU A 129 5.65 -22.66 3.43
CA LEU A 129 6.57 -23.38 2.54
C LEU A 129 7.97 -22.76 2.44
N LEU A 130 8.10 -21.47 2.74
CA LEU A 130 9.37 -20.73 2.73
C LEU A 130 10.08 -20.76 4.09
N ARG A 131 9.38 -21.11 5.18
CA ARG A 131 9.96 -21.20 6.54
C ARG A 131 10.39 -22.62 6.93
N ASP A 132 9.80 -23.63 6.32
CA ASP A 132 10.13 -25.05 6.56
C ASP A 132 11.28 -25.58 5.67
N ALA A 133 12.01 -24.72 4.95
CA ALA A 133 13.14 -25.08 4.06
C ALA A 133 14.52 -24.71 4.64
#